data_AF-A0A7J2R163-F1
#
_entry.id   AF-A0A7J2R163-F1
#
_cell.length_a   1.000
_cell.length_b   1.000
_cell.length_c   1.000
_cell.angle_alpha   90.00
_cell.angle_beta   90.00
_cell.angle_gamma   90.00
#
_symmetry.space_group_name_H-M   'P 1'
#
loop_
_entity.id
_entity.type
_entity.pdbx_description
1 polymer ?
#
loop_
_entity_poly.entity_id
_entity_poly.type
_entity_poly.pdbx_seq_one_letter_code
_entity_poly.pdbx_strand_id
1 'polypeptide(L)'
;MKSRTIFISFLFIIFLTIDLASSGIAIKYGAGIEKDEEIIWNCKVSNTVEMERIFGVNWDNSGGPFENLRRGKNLKWKIKNVDVNETIIDIEIDEWLWNNDDDWGISDNNFKITYFSNLKEYEYIIENNFLNYSFFIPFLFPVPVSEFLGNIKLNKPYDVDNRVLTTINVDLSKDSILPNYPKKDISIIAMYNERGILMSYKLYLKGNIVIVDISLQSLPFYVIPTLVGLTMLIFISIIVYIIKRRKLKNNFMKSLDKKNESKNKNNKY
;
A
#
# COMPACT_ATOMS: atom_id res chain seq x y z
N MET A 1 -10.38 27.18 38.30
CA MET A 1 -9.37 26.74 37.30
C MET A 1 -8.97 25.28 37.44
N LYS A 2 -8.61 24.78 38.64
CA LYS A 2 -8.16 23.37 38.84
C LYS A 2 -9.09 22.28 38.29
N SER A 3 -10.42 22.41 38.46
CA SER A 3 -11.38 21.37 38.03
C SER A 3 -11.46 21.20 36.50
N ARG A 4 -11.27 22.28 35.72
CA ARG A 4 -11.24 22.19 34.24
C ARG A 4 -9.97 21.51 33.75
N THR A 5 -8.84 21.78 34.38
CA THR A 5 -7.56 21.15 34.01
C THR A 5 -7.58 19.64 34.31
N ILE A 6 -8.14 19.25 35.44
CA ILE A 6 -8.31 17.83 35.82
C ILE A 6 -9.23 17.11 34.83
N PHE A 7 -10.34 17.74 34.43
CA PHE A 7 -11.26 17.15 33.45
C PHE A 7 -10.59 16.95 32.08
N ILE A 8 -9.81 17.91 31.61
CA ILE A 8 -9.07 17.82 30.35
C ILE A 8 -8.00 16.71 30.41
N SER A 9 -7.26 16.60 31.52
CA SER A 9 -6.28 15.52 31.71
C SER A 9 -6.96 14.14 31.75
N PHE A 10 -8.13 14.03 32.38
CA PHE A 10 -8.88 12.78 32.44
C PHE A 10 -9.41 12.36 31.06
N LEU A 11 -9.92 13.33 30.28
CA LEU A 11 -10.39 13.10 28.91
C LEU A 11 -9.23 12.68 27.99
N PHE A 12 -8.04 13.23 28.20
CA PHE A 12 -6.83 12.88 27.45
C PHE A 12 -6.34 11.46 27.77
N ILE A 13 -6.44 11.03 29.03
CA ILE A 13 -6.12 9.65 29.44
C ILE A 13 -7.11 8.67 28.83
N ILE A 14 -8.42 8.98 28.86
CA ILE A 14 -9.44 8.13 28.22
C ILE A 14 -9.14 7.99 26.71
N PHE A 15 -8.81 9.09 26.03
CA PHE A 15 -8.44 9.06 24.61
C PHE A 15 -7.20 8.20 24.34
N LEU A 16 -6.17 8.27 25.20
CA LEU A 16 -4.98 7.43 25.11
C LEU A 16 -5.26 5.94 25.34
N THR A 17 -6.24 5.62 26.20
CA THR A 17 -6.58 4.22 26.51
C THR A 17 -7.54 3.59 25.51
N ILE A 18 -8.29 4.38 24.74
CA ILE A 18 -9.20 3.87 23.70
C ILE A 18 -8.39 3.22 22.56
N ASP A 19 -7.23 3.77 22.21
CA ASP A 19 -6.33 3.17 21.20
C ASP A 19 -5.60 1.91 21.69
N LEU A 20 -5.40 1.76 23.01
CA LEU A 20 -4.73 0.60 23.60
C LEU A 20 -5.66 -0.60 23.81
N ALA A 21 -6.97 -0.42 23.70
CA ALA A 21 -7.97 -1.46 23.85
C ALA A 21 -8.30 -2.20 22.53
N SER A 22 -7.39 -2.21 21.55
CA SER A 22 -7.53 -3.10 20.40
C SER A 22 -7.35 -4.54 20.88
N SER A 23 -8.47 -5.18 21.24
CA SER A 23 -8.54 -6.62 21.42
C SER A 23 -7.85 -7.29 20.24
N GLY A 24 -6.89 -8.18 20.49
CA GLY A 24 -6.30 -9.01 19.45
C GLY A 24 -7.41 -9.77 18.74
N ILE A 25 -7.80 -9.28 17.57
CA ILE A 25 -8.77 -9.95 16.72
C ILE A 25 -8.04 -11.20 16.22
N ALA A 26 -8.59 -12.38 16.49
CA ALA A 26 -8.18 -13.57 15.76
C ALA A 26 -8.46 -13.28 14.27
N ILE A 27 -7.41 -12.98 13.51
CA ILE A 27 -7.53 -12.60 12.10
C ILE A 27 -7.96 -13.87 11.36
N LYS A 28 -9.24 -13.95 11.01
CA LYS A 28 -9.72 -14.98 10.09
C LYS A 28 -9.15 -14.71 8.70
N TYR A 29 -8.92 -15.77 7.93
CA TYR A 29 -8.52 -15.61 6.53
C TYR A 29 -9.57 -14.80 5.76
N GLY A 30 -9.11 -13.83 4.99
CA GLY A 30 -9.99 -12.92 4.25
C GLY A 30 -9.33 -12.31 3.02
N ALA A 31 -10.10 -11.53 2.28
CA ALA A 31 -9.56 -10.64 1.25
C ALA A 31 -9.02 -9.39 1.94
N GLY A 32 -7.78 -9.00 1.65
CA GLY A 32 -7.24 -7.72 2.10
C GLY A 32 -7.68 -6.54 1.24
N ILE A 33 -8.58 -6.75 0.27
CA ILE A 33 -9.08 -5.75 -0.68
C ILE A 33 -10.59 -5.56 -0.55
N GLU A 34 -11.08 -4.39 -0.96
CA GLU A 34 -12.49 -4.03 -0.88
C GLU A 34 -13.11 -3.82 -2.27
N LYS A 35 -14.43 -3.91 -2.34
CA LYS A 35 -15.18 -3.58 -3.55
C LYS A 35 -14.93 -2.13 -3.97
N ASP A 36 -14.86 -1.90 -5.28
CA ASP A 36 -14.57 -0.62 -5.93
C ASP A 36 -13.16 -0.06 -5.66
N GLU A 37 -12.30 -0.82 -4.98
CA GLU A 37 -10.89 -0.46 -4.80
C GLU A 37 -10.14 -0.52 -6.13
N GLU A 38 -9.26 0.46 -6.34
CA GLU A 38 -8.37 0.52 -7.50
C GLU A 38 -6.93 0.30 -7.04
N ILE A 39 -6.26 -0.65 -7.68
CA ILE A 39 -4.88 -1.03 -7.39
C ILE A 39 -4.08 -0.81 -8.67
N ILE A 40 -3.05 0.03 -8.58
CA ILE A 40 -2.24 0.39 -9.74
C ILE A 40 -0.79 -0.01 -9.46
N TRP A 41 -0.16 -0.70 -10.41
CA TRP A 41 1.26 -0.98 -10.39
C TRP A 41 1.95 -0.22 -11.52
N ASN A 42 3.16 0.25 -11.26
CA ASN A 42 4.02 0.89 -12.25
C ASN A 42 5.24 0.02 -12.54
N CYS A 43 5.57 -0.13 -13.82
CA CYS A 43 6.79 -0.78 -14.27
C CYS A 43 7.92 0.24 -14.40
N LYS A 44 8.84 0.27 -13.44
CA LYS A 44 10.00 1.18 -13.41
C LYS A 44 11.10 0.73 -14.36
N VAL A 45 11.29 -0.58 -14.47
CA VAL A 45 12.30 -1.21 -15.33
C VAL A 45 11.66 -2.43 -16.00
N SER A 46 11.83 -2.53 -17.32
CA SER A 46 11.56 -3.75 -18.08
C SER A 46 12.57 -3.81 -19.22
N ASN A 47 13.46 -4.80 -19.16
CA ASN A 47 14.39 -5.13 -20.23
C ASN A 47 13.86 -6.35 -20.99
N THR A 48 12.97 -6.09 -21.96
CA THR A 48 12.29 -7.13 -22.74
C THR A 48 13.25 -8.03 -23.50
N VAL A 49 14.37 -7.48 -23.99
CA VAL A 49 15.42 -8.25 -24.69
C VAL A 49 16.07 -9.28 -23.76
N GLU A 50 16.36 -8.91 -22.51
CA GLU A 50 16.88 -9.89 -21.54
C GLU A 50 15.79 -10.87 -21.10
N MET A 51 14.54 -10.43 -20.94
CA MET A 51 13.43 -11.34 -20.64
C MET A 51 13.24 -12.40 -21.72
N GLU A 52 13.26 -12.04 -23.00
CA GLU A 52 13.20 -12.99 -24.13
C GLU A 52 14.38 -13.95 -24.13
N ARG A 53 15.59 -13.48 -23.78
CA ARG A 53 16.77 -14.35 -23.66
C ARG A 53 16.64 -15.35 -22.52
N ILE A 54 15.97 -14.98 -21.43
CA ILE A 54 15.84 -15.78 -20.21
C ILE A 54 14.69 -16.78 -20.33
N PHE A 55 13.52 -16.35 -20.82
CA PHE A 55 12.27 -17.11 -20.81
C PHE A 55 11.77 -17.52 -22.20
N GLY A 56 12.45 -17.06 -23.26
CA GLY A 56 12.07 -17.33 -24.64
C GLY A 56 11.20 -16.23 -25.25
N VAL A 57 10.99 -16.33 -26.57
CA VAL A 57 10.05 -15.48 -27.30
C VAL A 57 8.63 -15.77 -26.78
N ASN A 58 7.78 -14.76 -26.64
CA ASN A 58 6.41 -14.85 -26.12
C ASN A 58 6.30 -15.12 -24.61
N TRP A 59 7.34 -14.82 -23.82
CA TRP A 59 7.31 -14.95 -22.36
C TRP A 59 6.19 -14.13 -21.69
N ASP A 60 5.72 -13.07 -22.36
CA ASP A 60 4.64 -12.18 -21.95
C ASP A 60 3.29 -12.49 -22.62
N ASN A 61 3.21 -13.45 -23.53
CA ASN A 61 1.98 -13.78 -24.26
C ASN A 61 1.20 -14.96 -23.64
N SER A 62 1.44 -15.25 -22.36
CA SER A 62 0.71 -16.31 -21.63
C SER A 62 -0.64 -15.84 -21.06
N GLY A 63 -0.99 -14.57 -21.26
CA GLY A 63 -2.05 -13.90 -20.52
C GLY A 63 -1.61 -13.54 -19.09
N GLY A 64 -2.29 -12.56 -18.50
CA GLY A 64 -2.11 -12.16 -17.11
C GLY A 64 -1.19 -10.95 -16.90
N PRO A 65 -0.71 -10.71 -15.67
CA PRO A 65 -0.19 -9.41 -15.25
C PRO A 65 1.22 -9.10 -15.76
N PHE A 66 1.79 -9.92 -16.66
CA PHE A 66 3.07 -9.65 -17.33
C PHE A 66 2.90 -9.35 -18.82
N GLU A 67 1.68 -9.46 -19.35
CA GLU A 67 1.38 -9.23 -20.76
C GLU A 67 1.58 -7.77 -21.15
N ASN A 68 2.36 -7.51 -22.20
CA ASN A 68 2.72 -6.16 -22.66
C ASN A 68 3.53 -5.31 -21.65
N LEU A 69 4.20 -5.94 -20.67
CA LEU A 69 5.03 -5.25 -19.67
C LEU A 69 6.16 -4.43 -20.31
N ARG A 70 6.09 -3.10 -20.19
CA ARG A 70 7.16 -2.19 -20.62
C ARG A 70 7.44 -1.11 -19.59
N ARG A 71 8.66 -0.61 -19.63
CA ARG A 71 9.11 0.50 -18.77
C ARG A 71 8.19 1.72 -18.93
N GLY A 72 7.83 2.32 -17.80
CA GLY A 72 7.00 3.51 -17.71
C GLY A 72 5.49 3.25 -17.70
N LYS A 73 5.07 2.02 -18.04
CA LYS A 73 3.66 1.66 -18.11
C LYS A 73 3.06 1.31 -16.75
N ASN A 74 1.75 1.39 -16.68
CA ASN A 74 0.95 1.05 -15.50
C ASN A 74 0.00 -0.11 -15.80
N LEU A 75 -0.17 -1.00 -14.82
CA LEU A 75 -1.22 -2.03 -14.75
C LEU A 75 -2.24 -1.54 -13.73
N LYS A 76 -3.54 -1.58 -14.06
CA LYS A 76 -4.60 -1.26 -13.12
C LYS A 76 -5.54 -2.42 -12.96
N TRP A 77 -5.85 -2.75 -11.72
CA TRP A 77 -6.97 -3.61 -11.35
C TRP A 77 -8.04 -2.78 -10.64
N LYS A 78 -9.30 -3.00 -11.01
CA LYS A 78 -10.46 -2.49 -10.29
C LYS A 78 -11.27 -3.66 -9.75
N ILE A 79 -11.43 -3.67 -8.43
CA ILE A 79 -12.15 -4.75 -7.75
C ILE A 79 -13.65 -4.54 -7.94
N LYS A 80 -14.32 -5.43 -8.66
CA LYS A 80 -15.76 -5.37 -8.91
C LYS A 80 -16.58 -5.91 -7.76
N ASN A 81 -16.14 -7.04 -7.25
CA ASN A 81 -16.80 -7.72 -6.17
C ASN A 81 -15.81 -8.53 -5.35
N VAL A 82 -16.10 -8.65 -4.06
CA VAL A 82 -15.36 -9.48 -3.12
C VAL A 82 -16.39 -10.26 -2.31
N ASP A 83 -16.48 -11.56 -2.58
CA ASP A 83 -17.37 -12.47 -1.86
C ASP A 83 -16.52 -13.33 -0.93
N VAL A 84 -16.64 -13.10 0.38
CA VAL A 84 -15.98 -13.91 1.41
C VAL A 84 -17.02 -14.79 2.08
N ASN A 85 -16.85 -16.10 1.96
CA ASN A 85 -17.63 -17.11 2.66
C ASN A 85 -16.75 -17.90 3.64
N GLU A 86 -17.33 -18.84 4.39
CA GLU A 86 -16.62 -19.63 5.40
C GLU A 86 -15.42 -20.39 4.83
N THR A 87 -15.50 -20.85 3.57
CA THR A 87 -14.49 -21.70 2.92
C THR A 87 -13.77 -21.05 1.74
N ILE A 88 -14.30 -19.95 1.18
CA ILE A 88 -13.87 -19.40 -0.11
C ILE A 88 -13.83 -17.87 -0.07
N ILE A 89 -12.84 -17.30 -0.76
CA ILE A 89 -12.71 -15.88 -1.06
C ILE A 89 -12.69 -15.74 -2.58
N ASP A 90 -13.73 -15.11 -3.12
CA ASP A 90 -13.93 -14.89 -4.55
C ASP A 90 -13.79 -13.40 -4.87
N ILE A 91 -12.93 -13.08 -5.83
CA ILE A 91 -12.63 -11.69 -6.22
C ILE A 91 -12.81 -11.55 -7.72
N GLU A 92 -13.71 -10.66 -8.11
CA GLU A 92 -13.94 -10.28 -9.52
C GLU A 92 -13.16 -8.99 -9.83
N ILE A 93 -12.41 -9.01 -10.93
CA ILE A 93 -11.45 -7.95 -11.28
C ILE A 93 -11.68 -7.52 -12.73
N ASP A 94 -11.81 -6.21 -12.93
CA ASP A 94 -11.55 -5.58 -14.22
C ASP A 94 -10.06 -5.22 -14.29
N GLU A 95 -9.39 -5.63 -15.35
CA GLU A 95 -7.97 -5.39 -15.59
C GLU A 95 -7.76 -4.49 -16.79
N TRP A 96 -6.88 -3.51 -16.62
CA TRP A 96 -6.25 -2.75 -17.68
C TRP A 96 -4.79 -3.16 -17.72
N LEU A 97 -4.38 -3.77 -18.84
CA LEU A 97 -3.02 -4.23 -19.08
C LEU A 97 -2.04 -3.06 -19.10
N TRP A 98 -0.74 -3.39 -19.10
CA TRP A 98 0.32 -2.40 -19.10
C TRP A 98 0.16 -1.39 -20.26
N ASN A 99 -0.22 -0.16 -19.92
CA ASN A 99 -0.38 0.95 -20.86
C ASN A 99 0.24 2.26 -20.30
N ASN A 100 0.30 3.29 -21.14
CA ASN A 100 0.77 4.62 -20.75
C ASN A 100 -0.41 5.58 -20.52
N ASP A 101 -1.64 5.08 -20.46
CA ASP A 101 -2.82 5.92 -20.54
C ASP A 101 -3.08 6.59 -19.20
N ASP A 102 -3.11 7.93 -19.22
CA ASP A 102 -3.55 8.74 -18.07
C ASP A 102 -5.07 8.61 -17.87
N ASP A 103 -5.81 8.34 -18.94
CA ASP A 103 -7.25 8.13 -18.96
C ASP A 103 -7.58 6.64 -19.15
N TRP A 104 -7.96 6.01 -18.05
CA TRP A 104 -8.38 4.62 -18.05
C TRP A 104 -9.74 4.48 -18.74
N GLY A 105 -9.74 3.94 -19.97
CA GLY A 105 -10.93 3.64 -20.76
C GLY A 105 -11.66 2.38 -20.30
N ILE A 106 -12.16 1.60 -21.26
CA ILE A 106 -12.78 0.29 -21.03
C ILE A 106 -11.70 -0.70 -20.57
N SER A 107 -12.01 -1.62 -19.66
CA SER A 107 -11.08 -2.67 -19.23
C SER A 107 -10.69 -3.57 -20.39
N ASP A 108 -9.45 -4.06 -20.38
CA ASP A 108 -8.93 -4.99 -21.38
C ASP A 108 -9.44 -6.41 -21.12
N ASN A 109 -9.42 -6.82 -19.86
CA ASN A 109 -9.80 -8.15 -19.41
C ASN A 109 -10.70 -8.09 -18.18
N ASN A 110 -11.56 -9.09 -18.03
CA ASN A 110 -12.30 -9.33 -16.80
C ASN A 110 -12.06 -10.77 -16.37
N PHE A 111 -11.68 -10.98 -15.12
CA PHE A 111 -11.43 -12.31 -14.58
C PHE A 111 -11.80 -12.43 -13.11
N LYS A 112 -11.93 -13.67 -12.64
CA LYS A 112 -12.25 -14.00 -11.26
C LYS A 112 -11.11 -14.80 -10.65
N ILE A 113 -10.63 -14.38 -9.48
CA ILE A 113 -9.69 -15.14 -8.66
C ILE A 113 -10.47 -15.77 -7.51
N THR A 114 -10.24 -17.06 -7.28
CA THR A 114 -10.84 -17.83 -6.18
C THR A 114 -9.73 -18.36 -5.29
N TYR A 115 -9.78 -18.02 -4.00
CA TYR A 115 -8.92 -18.54 -2.95
C TYR A 115 -9.75 -19.33 -1.95
N PHE A 116 -9.12 -20.27 -1.25
CA PHE A 116 -9.75 -21.04 -0.18
C PHE A 116 -9.32 -20.45 1.16
N SER A 117 -10.28 -20.23 2.06
CA SER A 117 -10.01 -19.75 3.42
C SER A 117 -9.48 -20.86 4.33
N ASN A 118 -9.72 -22.14 3.98
CA ASN A 118 -9.16 -23.29 4.67
C ASN A 118 -7.77 -23.66 4.12
N LEU A 119 -6.76 -23.52 4.97
CA LEU A 119 -5.36 -23.73 4.59
C LEU A 119 -5.05 -25.13 4.04
N LYS A 120 -5.76 -26.18 4.49
CA LYS A 120 -5.55 -27.56 4.00
C LYS A 120 -6.05 -27.77 2.58
N GLU A 121 -7.16 -27.11 2.22
CA GLU A 121 -7.68 -27.13 0.86
C GLU A 121 -6.82 -26.25 -0.06
N TYR A 122 -6.20 -25.23 0.53
CA TYR A 122 -5.30 -24.33 -0.15
C TYR A 122 -3.95 -24.96 -0.52
N GLU A 123 -3.39 -25.83 0.33
CA GLU A 123 -2.16 -26.61 0.02
C GLU A 123 -2.30 -27.38 -1.30
N TYR A 124 -3.44 -28.03 -1.52
CA TYR A 124 -3.73 -28.79 -2.76
C TYR A 124 -3.71 -27.92 -4.01
N ILE A 125 -4.14 -26.67 -3.90
CA ILE A 125 -4.20 -25.74 -5.03
C ILE A 125 -2.84 -25.09 -5.26
N ILE A 126 -2.09 -24.78 -4.22
CA ILE A 126 -0.73 -24.24 -4.36
C ILE A 126 0.22 -25.27 -4.94
N GLU A 127 0.16 -26.53 -4.51
CA GLU A 127 0.96 -27.60 -5.10
C GLU A 127 0.73 -27.67 -6.61
N ASN A 128 -0.49 -27.42 -7.09
CA ASN A 128 -0.81 -27.40 -8.52
C ASN A 128 -0.59 -26.05 -9.19
N ASN A 129 -0.75 -24.91 -8.50
CA ASN A 129 -0.68 -23.57 -9.09
C ASN A 129 0.73 -22.98 -9.08
N PHE A 130 1.52 -23.11 -8.00
CA PHE A 130 2.91 -22.63 -8.02
C PHE A 130 3.77 -23.42 -9.00
N LEU A 131 3.42 -24.69 -9.27
CA LEU A 131 4.04 -25.48 -10.34
C LEU A 131 3.63 -25.00 -11.74
N ASN A 132 2.42 -24.44 -11.91
CA ASN A 132 1.89 -23.98 -13.20
C ASN A 132 2.18 -22.49 -13.49
N TYR A 133 2.35 -21.64 -12.47
CA TYR A 133 2.82 -20.25 -12.59
C TYR A 133 4.34 -20.22 -12.63
N SER A 134 4.89 -20.85 -13.67
CA SER A 134 6.26 -21.34 -13.68
C SER A 134 7.37 -20.32 -13.29
N PHE A 135 7.14 -19.00 -13.29
CA PHE A 135 8.09 -17.99 -12.81
C PHE A 135 7.46 -16.72 -12.23
N PHE A 136 6.12 -16.62 -12.23
CA PHE A 136 5.40 -15.39 -11.96
C PHE A 136 4.71 -15.49 -10.62
N ILE A 137 5.09 -14.59 -9.72
CA ILE A 137 4.62 -14.57 -8.35
C ILE A 137 3.23 -13.89 -8.30
N PRO A 138 2.24 -14.43 -7.57
CA PRO A 138 0.89 -13.85 -7.52
C PRO A 138 0.88 -12.39 -7.05
N PHE A 139 0.01 -11.58 -7.64
CA PHE A 139 -0.13 -10.15 -7.26
C PHE A 139 -0.95 -9.94 -5.98
N LEU A 140 -1.72 -10.96 -5.58
CA LEU A 140 -2.59 -10.93 -4.43
C LEU A 140 -2.51 -12.25 -3.65
N PHE A 141 -2.48 -12.13 -2.33
CA PHE A 141 -2.62 -13.22 -1.37
C PHE A 141 -3.76 -12.95 -0.39
N PRO A 142 -4.37 -14.02 0.17
CA PRO A 142 -5.22 -13.90 1.34
C PRO A 142 -4.48 -13.28 2.53
N VAL A 143 -5.21 -12.56 3.38
CA VAL A 143 -4.72 -12.10 4.67
C VAL A 143 -5.07 -13.11 5.76
N PRO A 144 -4.28 -13.27 6.84
CA PRO A 144 -2.98 -12.64 7.06
C PRO A 144 -1.86 -13.32 6.24
N VAL A 145 -1.12 -12.53 5.48
CA VAL A 145 -0.14 -13.00 4.47
C VAL A 145 1.01 -13.81 5.10
N SER A 146 1.48 -13.36 6.27
CA SER A 146 2.60 -13.99 6.97
C SER A 146 2.26 -15.38 7.47
N GLU A 147 1.07 -15.55 8.06
CA GLU A 147 0.56 -16.85 8.51
C GLU A 147 0.27 -17.75 7.31
N PHE A 148 -0.34 -17.17 6.27
CA PHE A 148 -0.61 -17.85 5.03
C PHE A 148 0.66 -18.41 4.39
N LEU A 149 1.68 -17.58 4.15
CA LEU A 149 2.94 -18.02 3.54
C LEU A 149 3.79 -18.87 4.48
N GLY A 150 3.69 -18.66 5.80
CA GLY A 150 4.44 -19.41 6.79
C GLY A 150 3.97 -20.86 6.94
N ASN A 151 2.69 -21.14 6.65
CA ASN A 151 2.11 -22.46 6.81
C ASN A 151 2.08 -23.29 5.51
N ILE A 152 2.38 -22.71 4.36
CA ILE A 152 2.42 -23.44 3.08
C ILE A 152 3.79 -24.09 2.84
N LYS A 153 3.80 -25.28 2.25
CA LYS A 153 5.03 -25.95 1.80
C LYS A 153 5.42 -25.45 0.42
N LEU A 154 6.41 -24.57 0.36
CA LEU A 154 6.98 -24.10 -0.90
C LEU A 154 8.13 -25.01 -1.36
N ASN A 155 8.32 -25.07 -2.68
CA ASN A 155 9.41 -25.85 -3.27
C ASN A 155 10.78 -25.20 -3.00
N LYS A 156 11.84 -25.99 -3.17
CA LYS A 156 13.24 -25.63 -2.87
C LYS A 156 13.73 -24.27 -3.43
N PRO A 157 13.30 -23.75 -4.61
CA PRO A 157 13.80 -22.44 -5.04
C PRO A 157 13.14 -21.27 -4.32
N TYR A 158 12.06 -21.48 -3.55
CA TYR A 158 11.32 -20.43 -2.85
C TYR A 158 11.74 -20.35 -1.38
N ASP A 159 11.92 -19.13 -0.91
CA ASP A 159 12.19 -18.79 0.49
C ASP A 159 11.26 -17.64 0.92
N VAL A 160 10.78 -17.68 2.16
CA VAL A 160 9.85 -16.69 2.71
C VAL A 160 10.50 -15.97 3.87
N ASP A 161 10.70 -14.66 3.74
CA ASP A 161 11.10 -13.80 4.84
C ASP A 161 9.89 -13.07 5.41
N ASN A 162 9.55 -13.37 6.67
CA ASN A 162 8.42 -12.79 7.40
C ASN A 162 8.86 -11.87 8.56
N ARG A 163 10.13 -11.47 8.63
CA ARG A 163 10.65 -10.71 9.79
C ARG A 163 10.27 -9.23 9.80
N VAL A 164 10.03 -8.63 8.62
CA VAL A 164 9.71 -7.20 8.48
C VAL A 164 8.53 -7.00 7.54
N LEU A 165 8.71 -7.33 6.27
CA LEU A 165 7.66 -7.36 5.26
C LEU A 165 7.66 -8.75 4.66
N THR A 166 6.47 -9.33 4.51
CA THR A 166 6.32 -10.65 3.92
C THR A 166 6.87 -10.63 2.50
N THR A 167 7.97 -11.35 2.30
CA THR A 167 8.76 -11.34 1.07
C THR A 167 8.97 -12.78 0.60
N ILE A 168 8.68 -13.04 -0.67
CA ILE A 168 9.05 -14.28 -1.36
C ILE A 168 10.33 -14.02 -2.15
N ASN A 169 11.39 -14.75 -1.82
CA ASN A 169 12.62 -14.81 -2.59
C ASN A 169 12.59 -16.09 -3.42
N VAL A 170 12.95 -16.00 -4.70
CA VAL A 170 13.03 -17.16 -5.59
C VAL A 170 14.36 -17.16 -6.32
N ASP A 171 15.17 -18.19 -6.09
CA ASP A 171 16.45 -18.36 -6.76
C ASP A 171 16.36 -19.53 -7.73
N LEU A 172 16.42 -19.23 -9.03
CA LEU A 172 16.31 -20.23 -10.09
C LEU A 172 17.63 -20.31 -10.83
N SER A 173 18.24 -21.50 -10.74
CA SER A 173 19.40 -21.83 -11.56
C SER A 173 18.98 -22.02 -13.02
N LYS A 174 19.91 -21.80 -13.93
CA LYS A 174 19.71 -22.11 -15.34
C LYS A 174 19.14 -23.53 -15.55
N ASP A 175 18.18 -23.65 -16.46
CA ASP A 175 17.51 -24.90 -16.88
C ASP A 175 16.83 -25.68 -15.72
N SER A 176 16.53 -25.00 -14.60
CA SER A 176 15.95 -25.63 -13.40
C SER A 176 14.47 -26.02 -13.53
N ILE A 177 13.77 -25.47 -14.50
CA ILE A 177 12.34 -25.71 -14.74
C ILE A 177 12.13 -26.23 -16.17
N LEU A 178 11.18 -27.16 -16.33
CA LEU A 178 10.84 -27.76 -17.62
C LEU A 178 10.19 -26.71 -18.56
N PRO A 179 10.48 -26.68 -19.87
CA PRO A 179 11.41 -27.50 -20.65
C PRO A 179 12.79 -26.81 -20.85
N ASN A 180 13.54 -26.61 -19.75
CA ASN A 180 14.86 -25.93 -19.69
C ASN A 180 14.78 -24.40 -19.67
N TYR A 181 14.02 -23.85 -18.74
CA TYR A 181 14.02 -22.44 -18.37
C TYR A 181 14.33 -22.30 -16.88
N PRO A 182 14.83 -21.13 -16.43
CA PRO A 182 15.30 -20.00 -17.22
C PRO A 182 16.63 -20.31 -17.92
N LYS A 183 16.96 -19.65 -19.04
CA LYS A 183 18.24 -19.87 -19.77
C LYS A 183 19.47 -19.30 -19.05
N LYS A 184 19.27 -18.57 -17.95
CA LYS A 184 20.28 -17.97 -17.09
C LYS A 184 19.86 -18.11 -15.64
N ASP A 185 20.82 -18.05 -14.72
CA ASP A 185 20.52 -17.92 -13.30
C ASP A 185 19.78 -16.59 -13.04
N ILE A 186 18.64 -16.65 -12.38
CA ILE A 186 17.84 -15.49 -11.99
C ILE A 186 17.51 -15.53 -10.50
N SER A 187 17.25 -14.35 -9.95
CA SER A 187 16.70 -14.19 -8.62
C SER A 187 15.47 -13.28 -8.69
N ILE A 188 14.41 -13.62 -7.97
CA ILE A 188 13.16 -12.86 -7.91
C ILE A 188 12.92 -12.49 -6.46
N ILE A 189 12.55 -11.23 -6.22
CA ILE A 189 12.15 -10.73 -4.91
C ILE A 189 10.77 -10.10 -5.06
N ALA A 190 9.77 -10.68 -4.40
CA ALA A 190 8.41 -10.16 -4.34
C ALA A 190 8.02 -9.80 -2.91
N MET A 191 7.64 -8.56 -2.67
CA MET A 191 7.29 -8.03 -1.36
C MET A 191 5.79 -7.72 -1.32
N TYR A 192 5.15 -8.02 -0.19
CA TYR A 192 3.72 -7.82 0.02
C TYR A 192 3.44 -6.88 1.19
N ASN A 193 2.33 -6.15 1.12
CA ASN A 193 1.82 -5.42 2.27
C ASN A 193 1.01 -6.34 3.18
N GLU A 194 0.58 -5.82 4.33
CA GLU A 194 -0.26 -6.53 5.30
C GLU A 194 -1.63 -6.94 4.73
N ARG A 195 -2.05 -6.30 3.63
CA ARG A 195 -3.30 -6.57 2.89
C ARG A 195 -3.14 -7.68 1.84
N GLY A 196 -1.96 -8.30 1.72
CA GLY A 196 -1.72 -9.35 0.72
C GLY A 196 -1.50 -8.85 -0.69
N ILE A 197 -1.37 -7.54 -0.90
CA ILE A 197 -1.15 -6.94 -2.22
C ILE A 197 0.35 -6.85 -2.46
N LEU A 198 0.78 -7.29 -3.65
CA LEU A 198 2.16 -7.17 -4.12
C LEU A 198 2.59 -5.70 -4.13
N MET A 199 3.53 -5.32 -3.28
CA MET A 199 4.11 -3.98 -3.20
C MET A 199 5.24 -3.79 -4.20
N SER A 200 6.07 -4.80 -4.39
CA SER A 200 7.25 -4.72 -5.24
C SER A 200 7.55 -6.09 -5.81
N TYR A 201 7.90 -6.14 -7.09
CA TYR A 201 8.42 -7.33 -7.75
C TYR A 201 9.69 -6.95 -8.50
N LYS A 202 10.77 -7.65 -8.22
CA LYS A 202 12.07 -7.41 -8.85
C LYS A 202 12.67 -8.70 -9.36
N LEU A 203 13.14 -8.67 -10.60
CA LEU A 203 13.85 -9.78 -11.23
C LEU A 203 15.28 -9.36 -11.54
N TYR A 204 16.22 -10.19 -11.12
CA TYR A 204 17.66 -9.97 -11.22
C TYR A 204 18.36 -11.08 -11.98
N LEU A 205 19.42 -10.71 -12.70
CA LEU A 205 20.47 -11.67 -13.10
C LEU A 205 21.58 -11.75 -12.06
N LYS A 206 22.35 -12.82 -12.14
CA LYS A 206 23.66 -12.96 -11.48
C LYS A 206 24.52 -11.71 -11.73
N GLY A 207 24.87 -11.00 -10.64
CA GLY A 207 25.54 -9.69 -10.70
C GLY A 207 24.65 -8.50 -10.34
N ASN A 208 23.45 -8.73 -9.79
CA ASN A 208 22.51 -7.70 -9.32
C ASN A 208 22.01 -6.74 -10.42
N ILE A 209 21.96 -7.23 -11.66
CA ILE A 209 21.41 -6.47 -12.78
C ILE A 209 19.89 -6.63 -12.75
N VAL A 210 19.17 -5.52 -12.50
CA VAL A 210 17.70 -5.48 -12.50
C VAL A 210 17.18 -5.55 -13.94
N ILE A 211 16.34 -6.53 -14.23
CA ILE A 211 15.67 -6.69 -15.53
C ILE A 211 14.24 -6.21 -15.46
N VAL A 212 13.55 -6.53 -14.37
CA VAL A 212 12.18 -6.11 -14.11
C VAL A 212 12.12 -5.46 -12.74
N ASP A 213 11.47 -4.31 -12.66
CA ASP A 213 11.10 -3.64 -11.42
C ASP A 213 9.67 -3.14 -11.56
N ILE A 214 8.76 -3.79 -10.85
CA ILE A 214 7.35 -3.41 -10.73
C ILE A 214 7.12 -2.97 -9.29
N SER A 215 6.42 -1.88 -9.11
CA SER A 215 6.03 -1.42 -7.78
C SER A 215 4.59 -0.95 -7.74
N LEU A 216 3.91 -1.25 -6.64
CA LEU A 216 2.61 -0.70 -6.33
C LEU A 216 2.71 0.83 -6.28
N GLN A 217 1.86 1.49 -7.05
CA GLN A 217 1.68 2.93 -6.99
C GLN A 217 0.84 3.25 -5.76
N SER A 218 1.51 3.48 -4.63
CA SER A 218 0.84 4.05 -3.48
C SER A 218 0.64 5.55 -3.71
N LEU A 219 -0.62 5.97 -3.82
CA LEU A 219 -0.95 7.35 -3.51
C LEU A 219 -0.63 7.54 -2.03
N PRO A 220 0.11 8.57 -1.63
CA PRO A 220 0.44 8.78 -0.24
C PRO A 220 -0.80 9.36 0.45
N PHE A 221 -1.83 8.53 0.67
CA PHE A 221 -3.08 8.96 1.29
C PHE A 221 -2.85 9.54 2.68
N TYR A 222 -1.80 9.11 3.40
CA TYR A 222 -1.37 9.70 4.68
C TYR A 222 -0.90 11.17 4.55
N VAL A 223 -0.48 11.60 3.36
CA VAL A 223 -0.10 13.01 3.10
C VAL A 223 -1.33 13.91 3.07
N ILE A 224 -2.51 13.40 2.71
CA ILE A 224 -3.71 14.22 2.60
C ILE A 224 -4.20 14.68 3.99
N PRO A 225 -4.46 13.79 4.98
CA PRO A 225 -4.84 14.22 6.33
C PRO A 225 -3.76 15.06 7.01
N THR A 226 -2.48 14.76 6.80
CA THR A 226 -1.37 15.53 7.40
C THR A 226 -1.26 16.94 6.79
N LEU A 227 -1.44 17.09 5.47
CA LEU A 227 -1.46 18.39 4.80
C LEU A 227 -2.69 19.22 5.21
N VAL A 228 -3.87 18.60 5.30
CA VAL A 228 -5.10 19.22 5.80
C VAL A 228 -4.95 19.64 7.27
N GLY A 229 -4.36 18.77 8.10
CA GLY A 229 -4.06 19.07 9.50
C GLY A 229 -3.11 20.25 9.64
N LEU A 230 -2.02 20.28 8.88
CA LEU A 230 -1.02 21.35 8.91
C LEU A 230 -1.61 22.69 8.46
N THR A 231 -2.40 22.70 7.38
CA THR A 231 -3.06 23.91 6.87
C THR A 231 -4.08 24.47 7.86
N MET A 232 -4.87 23.61 8.51
CA MET A 232 -5.76 24.02 9.60
C MET A 232 -5.00 24.65 10.78
N LEU A 233 -3.87 24.04 11.19
CA LEU A 233 -3.04 24.52 12.29
C LEU A 233 -2.44 25.91 12.00
N ILE A 234 -2.00 26.14 10.76
CA ILE A 234 -1.52 27.44 10.29
C ILE A 234 -2.67 28.47 10.32
N PHE A 235 -3.85 28.14 9.81
CA PHE A 235 -5.01 29.03 9.81
C PHE A 235 -5.44 29.43 11.23
N ILE A 236 -5.53 28.46 12.14
CA ILE A 236 -5.83 28.71 13.55
C ILE A 236 -4.76 29.63 14.16
N SER A 237 -3.48 29.40 13.87
CA SER A 237 -2.39 30.23 14.39
C SER A 237 -2.47 31.68 13.91
N ILE A 238 -2.82 31.89 12.63
CA ILE A 238 -3.04 33.23 12.05
C ILE A 238 -4.24 33.90 12.72
N ILE A 239 -5.36 33.20 12.89
CA ILE A 239 -6.56 33.73 13.55
C ILE A 239 -6.25 34.14 14.99
N VAL A 240 -5.58 33.27 15.75
CA VAL A 240 -5.16 33.55 17.13
C VAL A 240 -4.21 34.75 17.18
N TYR A 241 -3.26 34.84 16.26
CA TYR A 241 -2.35 35.98 16.16
C TYR A 241 -3.11 37.28 15.89
N ILE A 242 -4.05 37.29 14.93
CA ILE A 242 -4.88 38.47 14.61
C ILE A 242 -5.71 38.89 15.84
N ILE A 243 -6.35 37.94 16.52
CA ILE A 243 -7.14 38.22 17.74
C ILE A 243 -6.25 38.81 18.84
N LYS A 244 -5.08 38.21 19.08
CA LYS A 244 -4.12 38.68 20.11
C LYS A 244 -3.61 40.09 19.77
N ARG A 245 -3.27 40.34 18.51
CA ARG A 245 -2.81 41.66 18.02
C ARG A 245 -3.89 42.73 18.13
N ARG A 246 -5.15 42.41 17.79
CA ARG A 246 -6.29 43.32 17.97
C ARG A 246 -6.54 43.65 19.45
N LYS A 247 -6.49 42.65 20.34
CA LYS A 247 -6.60 42.88 21.80
C LYS A 247 -5.48 43.79 22.32
N LEU A 248 -4.24 43.57 21.91
CA LEU A 248 -3.10 44.43 22.28
C LEU A 248 -3.28 45.88 21.81
N LYS A 249 -3.71 46.09 20.55
CA LYS A 249 -3.96 47.43 20.00
C LYS A 249 -5.09 48.15 20.74
N ASN A 250 -6.18 47.44 21.06
CA ASN A 250 -7.30 48.00 21.81
C ASN A 250 -6.91 48.36 23.25
N ASN A 251 -6.10 47.52 23.92
CA ASN A 251 -5.60 47.83 25.26
C ASN A 251 -4.64 49.03 25.24
N PHE A 252 -3.80 49.16 24.21
CA PHE A 252 -2.89 50.29 24.03
C PHE A 252 -3.65 51.60 23.79
N MET A 253 -4.64 51.61 22.89
CA MET A 253 -5.53 52.77 22.66
C MET A 253 -6.24 53.20 23.96
N LYS A 254 -6.84 52.26 24.70
CA LYS A 254 -7.48 52.56 26.00
C LYS A 254 -6.51 53.16 27.03
N SER A 255 -5.22 52.82 26.97
CA SER A 255 -4.22 53.38 27.88
C SER A 255 -3.80 54.80 27.50
N LEU A 256 -3.80 55.13 26.21
CA LEU A 256 -3.54 56.48 25.70
C LEU A 256 -4.68 57.43 26.05
N ASP A 257 -5.94 57.00 25.86
CA ASP A 257 -7.11 57.83 26.19
C ASP A 257 -7.13 58.20 27.67
N LYS A 258 -6.88 57.23 28.56
CA LYS A 258 -6.77 57.48 30.01
C LYS A 258 -5.67 58.47 30.39
N LYS A 259 -4.52 58.44 29.68
CA LYS A 259 -3.37 59.33 29.95
C LYS A 259 -3.64 60.76 29.47
N ASN A 260 -4.44 60.93 28.43
CA ASN A 260 -4.85 62.24 27.93
C ASN A 260 -5.93 62.88 28.83
N GLU A 261 -6.87 62.10 29.36
CA GLU A 261 -7.84 62.57 30.34
C GLU A 261 -7.18 63.04 31.66
N SER A 262 -6.15 62.34 32.13
CA SER A 262 -5.41 62.75 33.34
C SER A 262 -4.60 64.03 33.13
N LYS A 263 -4.05 64.25 31.92
CA LYS A 263 -3.34 65.50 31.58
C LYS A 263 -4.29 66.70 31.50
N ASN A 264 -5.47 66.53 30.92
CA ASN A 264 -6.46 67.60 30.84
C ASN A 264 -7.07 68.00 32.19
N LYS A 265 -7.09 67.10 33.18
CA LYS A 265 -7.47 67.44 34.56
C LYS A 265 -6.41 68.25 35.31
N ASN A 266 -5.12 68.04 35.01
CA ASN A 266 -4.03 68.76 35.67
C ASN A 266 -3.76 70.16 35.11
N ASN A 267 -4.25 70.48 33.90
CA ASN A 267 -4.14 71.83 33.31
C ASN A 267 -5.33 72.75 33.64
N LYS A 268 -6.24 72.31 34.53
CA LYS A 268 -7.48 73.03 34.88
C LYS A 268 -7.49 73.63 36.28
N TYR A 269 -6.34 73.66 36.96
CA TYR A 269 -6.12 74.29 38.26
C TYR A 269 -4.96 75.26 38.18
#